data_AF-A0A9D5FPZ1-F1
#
_entry.id   AF-A0A9D5FPZ1-F1
#
_cell.length_a   1.000
_cell.length_b   1.000
_cell.length_c   1.000
_cell.angle_alpha   90.00
_cell.angle_beta   90.00
_cell.angle_gamma   90.00
#
_symmetry.space_group_name_H-M   'P 1'
#
loop_
_entity.id
_entity.type
_entity.pdbx_description
1 polymer ?
#
loop_
_entity_poly.entity_id
_entity_poly.type
_entity_poly.pdbx_seq_one_letter_code
_entity_poly.pdbx_strand_id
1 'polypeptide(L)' 'MAVKTITIDMTAYEMLAGEKRTDESFSRVIRRRLGNSHSAANLLRHLDDVCLSENGLRNVERVVKARARSLAQSPVLKE' A
#
# COMPACT_ATOMS: atom_id res chain seq x y z
N MET A 1 -16.00 15.31 7.88
CA MET A 1 -15.25 14.34 7.06
C MET A 1 -16.24 13.45 6.33
N ALA A 2 -16.07 13.21 5.03
CA ALA A 2 -16.94 12.28 4.32
C ALA A 2 -16.62 10.85 4.78
N VAL A 3 -17.61 10.16 5.35
CA VAL A 3 -17.51 8.74 5.72
C VAL A 3 -18.28 7.95 4.67
N LYS A 4 -17.66 6.90 4.13
CA LYS A 4 -18.33 5.95 3.24
C LYS A 4 -18.59 4.67 4.02
N THR A 5 -19.82 4.19 3.97
CA THR A 5 -20.20 2.88 4.50
C THR A 5 -19.85 1.81 3.48
N ILE A 6 -19.17 0.75 3.92
CA ILE A 6 -18.91 -0.45 3.13
C ILE A 6 -19.52 -1.64 3.87
N THR A 7 -20.15 -2.55 3.14
CA THR A 7 -20.63 -3.81 3.70
C THR A 7 -19.51 -4.84 3.62
N ILE A 8 -19.25 -5.52 4.73
CA ILE A 8 -18.28 -6.62 4.82
C ILE A 8 -18.96 -7.79 5.52
N ASP A 9 -18.50 -9.01 5.25
CA ASP A 9 -18.97 -10.18 5.98
C ASP A 9 -18.46 -10.18 7.44
N MET A 10 -19.05 -11.03 8.27
CA MET A 10 -18.72 -11.09 9.69
C MET A 10 -17.30 -11.59 9.96
N THR A 11 -16.77 -12.50 9.14
CA THR A 11 -15.39 -12.98 9.27
C THR A 11 -14.40 -11.85 9.04
N ALA A 12 -14.63 -11.06 7.99
CA ALA A 12 -13.81 -9.88 7.71
C ALA A 12 -13.90 -8.83 8.82
N TYR A 13 -15.09 -8.62 9.40
CA TYR A 13 -15.27 -7.72 10.53
C TYR A 13 -14.47 -8.16 11.76
N GLU A 14 -14.55 -9.44 12.13
CA GLU A 14 -13.84 -9.99 13.30
C GLU A 14 -12.33 -9.87 13.16
N MET A 15 -11.80 -10.17 11.97
CA MET A 15 -10.37 -9.97 11.66
C MET A 15 -9.95 -8.49 11.83
N LEU A 16 -10.76 -7.56 11.33
CA LEU A 16 -10.51 -6.12 11.46
C LEU A 16 -10.60 -5.64 12.91
N ALA A 17 -11.54 -6.17 13.68
CA ALA A 17 -11.73 -5.84 15.08
C ALA A 17 -10.57 -6.35 15.93
N GLY A 18 -10.04 -7.54 15.66
CA GLY A 18 -8.89 -8.12 16.35
C GLY A 18 -7.59 -7.31 16.19
N GLU A 19 -7.44 -6.57 15.08
CA GLU A 19 -6.26 -5.73 14.84
C GLU A 19 -6.40 -4.29 15.33
N LYS A 20 -7.59 -3.90 15.79
CA LYS A 20 -7.87 -2.53 16.21
C LYS A 20 -7.16 -2.23 17.53
N ARG A 21 -6.30 -1.21 17.53
CA ARG A 21 -5.68 -0.71 18.76
C ARG A 21 -6.67 0.15 19.54
N THR A 22 -6.38 0.37 20.84
CA THR A 22 -7.18 1.26 21.67
C THR A 22 -7.29 2.64 21.01
N ASP A 23 -8.53 3.13 20.91
CA ASP A 23 -8.87 4.44 20.32
C ASP A 23 -8.52 4.61 18.82
N GLU A 24 -8.26 3.49 18.11
CA GLU A 24 -7.99 3.52 16.67
C GLU A 24 -9.28 3.38 15.86
N SER A 25 -9.46 4.18 14.81
CA SER A 25 -10.58 4.00 13.89
C SER A 25 -10.34 2.85 12.91
N PHE A 26 -11.41 2.17 12.48
CA PHE A 26 -11.32 1.13 11.44
C PHE A 26 -10.65 1.65 10.16
N SER A 27 -10.88 2.91 9.78
CA SER A 27 -10.19 3.52 8.64
C SER A 27 -8.68 3.60 8.82
N ARG A 28 -8.16 3.80 10.05
CA ARG A 28 -6.73 3.72 10.34
C ARG A 28 -6.22 2.28 10.30
N VAL A 29 -6.98 1.32 10.81
CA VAL A 29 -6.64 -0.12 10.70
C VAL A 29 -6.53 -0.54 9.24
N ILE A 30 -7.54 -0.23 8.42
CA ILE A 30 -7.56 -0.50 6.98
C ILE A 30 -6.36 0.17 6.30
N ARG A 31 -6.09 1.44 6.59
CA ARG A 31 -4.91 2.14 6.04
C ARG A 31 -3.59 1.60 6.53
N ARG A 32 -3.48 1.05 7.74
CA ARG A 32 -2.24 0.43 8.22
C ARG A 32 -2.01 -0.93 7.56
N ARG A 33 -3.08 -1.69 7.35
CA ARG A 33 -3.03 -3.02 6.73
C ARG A 33 -2.80 -2.94 5.22
N LEU A 34 -3.43 -1.98 4.55
CA LEU A 34 -3.32 -1.78 3.09
C LEU A 34 -2.29 -0.73 2.70
N GLY A 35 -1.94 0.18 3.62
CA GLY A 35 -0.98 1.23 3.38
C GLY A 35 0.42 0.74 3.66
N ASN A 36 1.23 0.76 2.60
CA ASN A 36 2.70 0.66 2.58
C ASN A 36 3.32 -0.71 2.31
N SER A 37 2.58 -1.71 1.84
CA SER A 37 3.22 -2.93 1.32
C SER A 37 3.97 -2.68 0.00
N HIS A 38 3.54 -1.68 -0.79
CA HIS A 38 4.07 -1.40 -2.14
C HIS A 38 4.60 0.03 -2.29
N SER A 39 5.37 0.52 -1.31
CA SER A 39 6.08 1.81 -1.44
C SER A 39 7.50 1.60 -1.97
N ALA A 40 8.04 2.60 -2.68
CA ALA A 40 9.44 2.59 -3.11
C ALA A 40 10.40 2.52 -1.92
N ALA A 41 10.06 3.16 -0.80
CA ALA A 41 10.83 3.08 0.44
C ALA A 41 10.87 1.65 1.02
N ASN A 42 9.77 0.90 0.94
CA ASN A 42 9.74 -0.50 1.37
C ASN A 42 10.55 -1.39 0.40
N LEU A 43 10.46 -1.15 -0.90
CA LEU A 43 11.29 -1.83 -1.89
C LEU A 43 12.79 -1.59 -1.63
N LEU A 44 13.20 -0.33 -1.46
CA LEU A 44 14.60 0.03 -1.21
C LEU A 44 15.13 -0.59 0.08
N ARG A 45 14.32 -0.64 1.14
CA ARG A 45 14.70 -1.27 2.42
C ARG A 45 15.03 -2.75 2.28
N HIS A 46 14.39 -3.44 1.34
CA HIS A 46 14.52 -4.89 1.15
C HIS A 46 15.21 -5.23 -0.17
N LEU A 47 15.78 -4.25 -0.87
CA LEU A 47 16.36 -4.49 -2.20
C LEU A 47 17.59 -5.39 -2.11
N ASP A 48 18.39 -5.21 -1.06
CA ASP A 48 19.59 -6.02 -0.79
C ASP A 48 19.23 -7.47 -0.40
N ASP A 49 18.02 -7.69 0.09
CA ASP A 49 17.51 -9.02 0.50
C ASP A 49 16.89 -9.79 -0.68
N VAL A 50 16.67 -9.15 -1.83
CA VAL A 50 15.89 -9.70 -2.94
C VAL A 50 16.73 -9.80 -4.21
N CYS A 51 17.01 -11.04 -4.64
CA CYS A 51 17.62 -11.29 -5.94
C CYS A 51 16.54 -11.23 -7.03
N LEU A 52 16.48 -10.11 -7.77
CA LEU A 52 15.54 -9.94 -8.88
C LEU A 52 16.08 -10.62 -10.14
N SER A 53 15.21 -11.37 -10.82
CA SER A 53 15.52 -11.84 -12.17
C SER A 53 15.54 -10.67 -13.16
N GLU A 54 16.27 -10.83 -14.27
CA GLU A 54 16.28 -9.89 -15.40
C GLU A 54 14.88 -9.50 -15.89
N ASN A 55 13.95 -10.46 -15.92
CA ASN A 55 12.56 -10.20 -16.27
C ASN A 55 11.84 -9.37 -15.20
N GLY A 56 12.15 -9.60 -13.93
CA GLY A 56 11.66 -8.78 -12.81
C GLY A 56 12.13 -7.33 -12.93
N LEU A 57 13.40 -7.11 -13.24
CA LEU A 57 13.97 -5.78 -13.42
C LEU A 57 13.29 -5.02 -14.57
N ARG A 58 13.11 -5.67 -15.73
CA ARG A 58 12.37 -5.12 -16.87
C ARG A 58 10.92 -4.74 -16.53
N ASN A 59 10.26 -5.53 -15.68
CA ASN A 59 8.91 -5.24 -15.23
C ASN A 59 8.84 -3.96 -14.39
N VAL A 60 9.77 -3.81 -13.44
CA VAL A 60 9.86 -2.61 -12.59
C VAL A 60 10.09 -1.36 -13.44
N GLU A 61 11.05 -1.42 -14.37
CA GLU A 61 11.37 -0.30 -15.25
C GLU A 61 10.16 0.16 -16.08
N ARG A 62 9.37 -0.79 -16.62
CA ARG A 62 8.15 -0.48 -17.37
C ARG A 62 7.14 0.27 -16.51
N VAL A 63 6.92 -0.18 -15.27
CA VAL A 63 5.96 0.46 -14.35
C VAL A 63 6.41 1.88 -13.99
N VAL A 64 7.71 2.09 -13.75
CA VAL A 64 8.26 3.42 -13.48
C VAL A 64 8.06 4.36 -14.68
N LYS A 65 8.39 3.89 -15.89
CA LYS A 65 8.20 4.66 -17.14
C LYS A 65 6.72 5.00 -17.38
N ALA A 66 5.80 4.09 -17.07
CA ALA A 66 4.36 4.34 -17.18
C ALA A 66 3.89 5.43 -16.20
N ARG A 67 4.38 5.40 -14.96
CA ARG A 67 4.04 6.41 -13.92
C ARG A 67 4.58 7.80 -14.25
N ALA A 68 5.77 7.89 -14.86
CA ALA A 68 6.32 9.17 -15.33
C ALA A 68 5.40 9.91 -16.32
N ARG A 69 4.52 9.17 -17.02
CA ARG A 69 3.56 9.72 -17.98
C ARG A 69 2.19 10.06 -17.36
N SER A 70 1.99 9.83 -16.05
CA SER A 70 0.72 10.11 -15.35
C SER A 70 0.96 10.60 -13.92
N LEU A 71 0.80 11.91 -13.70
CA LEU A 71 0.97 12.55 -12.39
C LEU A 71 0.04 11.96 -11.32
N ALA A 72 -1.14 11.47 -11.69
CA ALA A 72 -2.10 10.85 -10.77
C ALA A 72 -1.60 9.53 -10.15
N GLN A 73 -0.56 8.91 -10.72
CA GLN A 73 0.04 7.66 -10.22
C GLN A 73 1.41 7.85 -9.57
N SER A 74 1.90 9.08 -9.48
CA SER A 74 3.11 9.42 -8.73
C SER A 74 2.74 9.92 -7.33
N PRO A 75 3.37 9.43 -6.26
CA PRO A 75 3.18 10.01 -4.94
C PRO A 75 3.65 11.47 -4.97
N VAL A 76 2.78 12.40 -4.56
CA VAL A 76 3.17 13.79 -4.33
C VAL A 76 4.12 13.79 -3.14
N LEU A 77 5.40 14.02 -3.40
CA LEU A 77 6.38 14.30 -2.36
C LEU A 77 6.07 15.70 -1.82
N LYS A 78 5.66 15.78 -0.56
CA LYS A 78 5.62 17.06 0.16
C LYS A 78 7.03 17.30 0.73
N GLU A 79 7.58 18.46 0.42
CA GLU A 79 8.81 18.99 1.03
C GLU A 79 8.63 19.21 2.55
#